data_AF-A0A8C6UU52-F1
#
_entry.id   AF-A0A8C6UU52-F1
#
_cell.length_a   1.000
_cell.length_b   1.000
_cell.length_c   1.000
_cell.angle_alpha   90.00
_cell.angle_beta   90.00
_cell.angle_gamma   90.00
#
_symmetry.space_group_name_H-M   'P 1'
#
loop_
_entity.id
_entity.type
_entity.pdbx_description
1 polymer ?
#
loop_
_entity_poly.entity_id
_entity_poly.type
_entity_poly.pdbx_seq_one_letter_code
_entity_poly.pdbx_strand_id
1 'polypeptide(L)'
;MPPRPFFIAESGKEQLMFEIPLNDTGSAGLGVSLKGNKSRETGEDLGIFVKSIIHGGAAYKDSRLRINDQLVAVNGESLLGRSNHDAMETLRRSMSQEGNVRGTIQLVVLRLAHSSLALARLVPLRACTHKFSLLVRG
;
A
#
# COMPACT_ATOMS: atom_id res chain seq x y z
N MET A 1 -13.46 -17.06 19.20
CA MET A 1 -12.38 -16.60 18.31
C MET A 1 -12.44 -15.08 18.24
N PRO A 2 -11.36 -14.33 18.52
CA PRO A 2 -11.41 -12.90 18.22
C PRO A 2 -11.21 -12.71 16.71
N PRO A 3 -11.92 -11.77 16.07
CA PRO A 3 -11.54 -11.31 14.74
C PRO A 3 -10.15 -10.68 14.84
N ARG A 4 -9.27 -10.98 13.88
CA ARG A 4 -7.95 -10.34 13.81
C ARG A 4 -8.16 -8.84 13.64
N PRO A 5 -7.46 -7.97 14.39
CA PRO A 5 -7.63 -6.54 14.23
C PRO A 5 -7.21 -6.16 12.81
N PHE A 6 -8.19 -5.71 12.02
CA PHE A 6 -7.93 -4.82 10.90
C PHE A 6 -7.21 -3.61 11.51
N PHE A 7 -5.89 -3.55 11.33
CA PHE A 7 -5.13 -2.36 11.67
C PHE A 7 -5.60 -1.26 10.73
N ILE A 8 -6.53 -0.44 11.21
CA ILE A 8 -6.77 0.87 10.65
C ILE A 8 -5.50 1.66 10.96
N ALA A 9 -4.59 1.72 9.99
CA ALA A 9 -3.43 2.60 10.10
C ALA A 9 -3.97 4.03 10.26
N GLU A 10 -3.49 4.77 11.26
CA GLU A 10 -3.88 6.15 11.65
C GLU A 10 -3.82 7.20 10.52
N SER A 11 -3.61 6.81 9.27
CA SER A 11 -3.33 7.65 8.11
C SER A 11 -4.46 7.65 7.05
N GLY A 12 -5.68 7.20 7.39
CA GLY A 12 -6.81 7.19 6.44
C GLY A 12 -6.67 6.19 5.29
N LYS A 13 -5.76 5.21 5.46
CA LYS A 13 -5.55 4.10 4.54
C LYS A 13 -6.22 2.84 5.10
N GLU A 14 -6.97 2.15 4.26
CA GLU A 14 -7.51 0.82 4.54
C GLU A 14 -6.54 -0.26 4.05
N GLN A 15 -6.41 -1.33 4.83
CA GLN A 15 -5.61 -2.50 4.47
C GLN A 15 -6.52 -3.56 3.85
N LEU A 16 -6.24 -3.95 2.61
CA LEU A 16 -7.02 -4.92 1.86
C LEU A 16 -6.16 -6.13 1.54
N MET A 17 -6.74 -7.32 1.64
CA MET A 17 -6.09 -8.58 1.28
C MET A 17 -6.80 -9.19 0.08
N PHE A 18 -6.04 -9.47 -0.97
CA PHE A 18 -6.53 -10.05 -2.21
C PHE A 18 -5.82 -11.36 -2.48
N GLU A 19 -6.59 -12.38 -2.88
CA GLU A 19 -6.07 -13.65 -3.36
C GLU A 19 -6.41 -13.77 -4.84
N ILE A 20 -5.40 -13.60 -5.69
CA ILE A 20 -5.56 -13.47 -7.14
C ILE A 20 -5.10 -14.76 -7.82
N PRO A 21 -5.94 -15.42 -8.62
CA PRO A 21 -5.56 -16.61 -9.37
C PRO A 21 -4.60 -16.28 -10.52
N LEU A 22 -3.55 -17.08 -10.68
CA LEU A 22 -2.51 -16.95 -11.70
C LEU A 22 -2.65 -17.97 -12.83
N ASN A 23 -3.30 -19.10 -12.55
CA ASN A 23 -3.44 -20.27 -13.42
C ASN A 23 -4.09 -20.02 -14.79
N ASP A 24 -4.86 -18.94 -14.96
CA ASP A 24 -5.68 -18.72 -16.16
C ASP A 24 -5.06 -17.76 -17.20
N THR A 25 -3.84 -17.26 -16.99
CA THR A 25 -3.37 -16.07 -17.73
C THR A 25 -2.34 -16.38 -18.82
N GLY A 26 -1.77 -17.58 -18.89
CA GLY A 26 -0.69 -17.93 -19.85
C GLY A 26 0.56 -17.04 -19.78
N SER A 27 0.57 -16.09 -18.85
CA SER A 27 1.59 -15.09 -18.59
C SER A 27 2.27 -15.49 -17.29
N ALA A 28 3.60 -15.51 -17.25
CA ALA A 28 4.39 -15.98 -16.11
C ALA A 28 4.32 -15.10 -14.84
N GLY A 29 3.19 -14.43 -14.58
CA GLY A 29 3.02 -13.59 -13.40
C GLY A 29 1.67 -12.90 -13.28
N LEU A 30 1.58 -12.02 -12.28
CA LEU A 30 0.37 -11.32 -11.84
C LEU A 30 -0.21 -10.31 -12.85
N GLY A 31 0.59 -9.83 -13.80
CA GLY A 31 0.13 -8.82 -14.77
C GLY A 31 0.03 -7.41 -14.19
N VAL A 32 0.93 -7.02 -13.29
CA VAL A 32 1.04 -5.66 -12.76
C VAL A 32 2.45 -5.11 -12.95
N SER A 33 2.54 -3.80 -13.13
CA SER A 33 3.80 -3.06 -13.06
C SER A 33 3.88 -2.34 -11.73
N LEU A 34 5.02 -2.49 -11.05
CA LEU A 34 5.27 -1.90 -9.75
C LEU A 34 6.34 -0.82 -9.85
N LYS A 35 6.35 0.11 -8.90
CA LYS A 35 7.41 1.13 -8.72
C LYS A 35 7.79 1.21 -7.24
N GLY A 36 9.09 1.33 -6.96
CA GLY A 36 9.55 1.72 -5.64
C GLY A 36 9.44 3.23 -5.49
N ASN A 37 8.90 3.71 -4.38
CA ASN A 37 8.78 5.13 -4.11
C ASN A 37 9.76 5.53 -3.00
N LYS A 38 10.35 6.72 -3.12
CA LYS A 38 11.31 7.25 -2.15
C LYS A 38 10.90 8.65 -1.74
N SER A 39 11.06 8.96 -0.47
CA SER A 39 10.81 10.30 0.05
C SER A 39 11.85 11.26 -0.55
N ARG A 40 11.38 12.35 -1.17
CA ARG A 40 12.29 13.38 -1.71
C ARG A 40 12.96 14.18 -0.60
N GLU A 41 12.34 14.23 0.59
CA GLU A 41 12.79 15.04 1.72
C GLU A 41 13.74 14.27 2.61
N THR A 42 13.41 13.01 2.92
CA THR A 42 14.20 12.17 3.84
C THR A 42 15.06 11.13 3.14
N GLY A 43 14.84 10.88 1.83
CA GLY A 43 15.54 9.85 1.07
C GLY A 43 15.10 8.42 1.40
N GLU A 44 14.15 8.26 2.32
CA GLU A 44 13.70 6.96 2.82
C GLU A 44 12.86 6.19 1.80
N ASP A 45 12.94 4.86 1.83
CA ASP A 45 12.11 3.98 1.02
C ASP A 45 10.67 4.00 1.54
N LEU A 46 9.76 4.58 0.77
CA LEU A 46 8.31 4.62 1.09
C LEU A 46 7.60 3.31 0.74
N GLY A 47 8.29 2.40 0.04
CA GLY A 47 7.81 1.07 -0.33
C GLY A 47 7.33 0.96 -1.78
N ILE A 48 6.65 -0.15 -2.07
CA ILE A 48 6.28 -0.56 -3.42
C ILE A 48 4.84 -0.17 -3.74
N PHE A 49 4.62 0.42 -4.92
CA PHE A 49 3.32 0.90 -5.36
C PHE A 49 2.97 0.34 -6.74
N VAL A 50 1.68 0.12 -6.98
CA VAL A 50 1.17 -0.24 -8.32
C VAL A 50 1.30 0.95 -9.25
N LYS A 51 2.13 0.81 -10.29
CA LYS A 51 2.30 1.79 -11.37
C LYS A 51 1.22 1.65 -12.45
N SER A 52 0.95 0.42 -12.88
CA SER A 52 -0.05 0.12 -13.90
C SER A 52 -0.48 -1.34 -13.84
N ILE A 53 -1.68 -1.61 -14.35
CA ILE A 53 -2.25 -2.96 -14.47
C ILE A 53 -2.22 -3.35 -15.95
N ILE A 54 -1.69 -4.53 -16.26
CA ILE A 54 -1.51 -5.01 -17.63
C ILE A 54 -2.84 -5.64 -18.09
N HIS A 55 -3.41 -5.09 -19.16
CA HIS A 55 -4.65 -5.60 -19.76
C HIS A 55 -4.50 -7.08 -20.15
N GLY A 56 -5.51 -7.89 -19.82
CA GLY A 56 -5.48 -9.34 -20.04
C GLY A 56 -4.69 -10.14 -19.00
N GLY A 57 -3.99 -9.47 -18.06
CA GLY A 57 -3.29 -10.11 -16.94
C GLY A 57 -4.22 -10.64 -15.84
N ALA A 58 -3.69 -11.45 -14.91
CA ALA A 58 -4.42 -11.97 -13.76
C ALA A 58 -5.04 -10.87 -12.90
N ALA A 59 -4.24 -9.84 -12.55
CA ALA A 59 -4.71 -8.69 -11.80
C ALA A 59 -5.78 -7.86 -12.54
N TYR A 60 -5.72 -7.83 -13.88
CA TYR A 60 -6.72 -7.15 -14.70
C TYR A 60 -8.04 -7.92 -14.71
N LYS A 61 -7.99 -9.23 -14.93
CA LYS A 61 -9.15 -10.13 -14.86
C LYS A 61 -9.82 -10.06 -13.48
N ASP A 62 -9.01 -9.98 -12.43
CA ASP A 62 -9.47 -9.86 -11.06
C ASP A 62 -10.11 -8.49 -10.75
N SER A 63 -9.58 -7.41 -11.33
CA SER A 63 -10.09 -6.02 -11.25
C SER A 63 -10.15 -5.39 -9.84
N ARG A 64 -9.73 -6.09 -8.78
CA ARG A 64 -9.75 -5.56 -7.40
C ARG A 64 -8.56 -4.65 -7.09
N LEU A 65 -7.40 -4.91 -7.70
CA LEU A 65 -6.21 -4.05 -7.59
C LEU A 65 -6.41 -2.72 -8.32
N ARG A 66 -5.84 -1.65 -7.77
CA ARG A 66 -5.90 -0.30 -8.37
C ARG A 66 -4.51 0.32 -8.46
N ILE A 67 -4.38 1.27 -9.39
CA ILE A 67 -3.19 2.10 -9.52
C ILE A 67 -3.02 2.92 -8.23
N ASN A 68 -1.78 3.07 -7.78
CA ASN A 68 -1.39 3.68 -6.51
C ASN A 68 -1.72 2.89 -5.24
N ASP A 69 -2.22 1.65 -5.33
CA ASP A 69 -2.22 0.76 -4.18
C ASP A 69 -0.77 0.52 -3.72
N GLN A 70 -0.53 0.62 -2.42
CA GLN A 70 0.78 0.32 -1.82
C GLN A 70 0.83 -1.15 -1.43
N LEU A 71 1.78 -1.92 -1.93
CA LEU A 71 1.97 -3.30 -1.53
C LEU A 71 2.75 -3.34 -0.21
N VAL A 72 2.17 -4.02 0.78
CA VAL A 72 2.76 -4.14 2.12
C VAL A 72 3.08 -5.58 2.50
N ALA A 73 2.46 -6.57 1.87
CA ALA A 73 2.86 -7.96 1.99
C ALA A 73 2.49 -8.79 0.75
N VAL A 74 3.20 -9.90 0.54
CA VAL A 74 2.96 -10.88 -0.52
C VAL A 74 3.09 -12.30 0.04
N ASN A 75 2.10 -13.16 -0.18
CA ASN A 75 2.06 -14.56 0.31
C ASN A 75 2.34 -14.73 1.82
N GLY A 76 2.10 -13.69 2.62
CA GLY A 76 2.40 -13.66 4.06
C GLY A 76 3.77 -13.06 4.41
N GLU A 77 4.62 -12.74 3.42
CA GLU A 77 5.89 -12.04 3.61
C GLU A 77 5.68 -10.51 3.59
N SER A 78 6.07 -9.84 4.68
CA SER A 78 5.97 -8.38 4.80
C SER A 78 7.05 -7.68 3.97
N LEU A 79 6.62 -6.66 3.23
CA LEU A 79 7.44 -5.74 2.44
C LEU A 79 7.73 -4.43 3.18
N LEU A 80 7.02 -4.17 4.28
CA LEU A 80 7.24 -2.99 5.10
C LEU A 80 8.59 -3.06 5.83
N GLY A 81 9.30 -1.94 5.87
CA GLY A 81 10.63 -1.84 6.48
C GLY A 81 11.76 -2.43 5.64
N ARG A 82 11.47 -2.96 4.45
CA ARG A 82 12.47 -3.40 3.48
C ARG A 82 12.82 -2.27 2.51
N SER A 83 14.04 -2.31 1.99
CA SER A 83 14.41 -1.41 0.89
C SER A 83 13.55 -1.67 -0.33
N ASN A 84 13.35 -0.66 -1.17
CA ASN A 84 12.58 -0.81 -2.42
C ASN A 84 13.15 -1.93 -3.33
N HIS A 85 14.46 -2.13 -3.31
CA HIS A 85 15.11 -3.17 -4.09
C HIS A 85 14.75 -4.57 -3.55
N ASP A 86 14.94 -4.78 -2.25
CA ASP A 86 14.66 -6.05 -1.58
C ASP A 86 13.17 -6.44 -1.69
N ALA A 87 12.27 -5.47 -1.45
CA ALA A 87 10.84 -5.68 -1.58
C ALA A 87 10.43 -6.07 -3.01
N MET A 88 11.02 -5.44 -4.03
CA MET A 88 10.80 -5.82 -5.44
C MET A 88 11.29 -7.24 -5.74
N GLU A 89 12.43 -7.63 -5.18
CA GLU A 89 12.99 -8.95 -5.38
C GLU A 89 12.10 -10.03 -4.75
N THR A 90 11.70 -9.84 -3.49
CA THR A 90 10.71 -10.70 -2.80
C THR A 90 9.44 -10.84 -3.65
N LEU A 91 8.88 -9.72 -4.11
CA LEU A 91 7.67 -9.71 -4.92
C LEU A 91 7.83 -10.54 -6.20
N ARG A 92 8.93 -10.35 -6.93
CA ARG A 92 9.23 -11.14 -8.13
C ARG A 92 9.37 -12.61 -7.82
N ARG A 93 10.10 -12.96 -6.75
CA ARG A 93 10.30 -14.35 -6.33
C ARG A 93 8.97 -15.02 -5.97
N SER A 94 8.11 -14.39 -5.17
CA SER A 94 6.79 -14.92 -4.81
C SER A 94 5.84 -15.01 -6.01
N MET A 95 5.86 -14.02 -6.92
CA MET A 95 5.04 -14.05 -8.13
C MET A 95 5.43 -15.17 -9.10
N SER A 96 6.73 -15.43 -9.27
CA SER A 96 7.21 -16.40 -10.25
C SER A 96 7.36 -17.81 -9.70
N GLN A 97 7.85 -17.98 -8.46
CA GLN A 97 8.11 -19.30 -7.88
C GLN A 97 6.88 -19.85 -7.14
N GLU A 98 6.35 -19.10 -6.16
CA GLU A 98 5.21 -19.59 -5.36
C GLU A 98 3.90 -19.53 -6.13
N GLY A 99 3.72 -18.51 -6.95
CA GLY A 99 2.51 -18.34 -7.76
C GLY A 99 2.25 -19.51 -8.73
N ASN A 100 3.33 -20.12 -9.25
CA ASN A 100 3.23 -21.29 -10.13
C ASN A 100 2.83 -22.57 -9.37
N VAL A 101 3.27 -22.70 -8.12
CA VAL A 101 2.97 -23.88 -7.28
C VAL A 101 1.58 -23.80 -6.67
N ARG A 102 1.19 -22.63 -6.16
CA ARG A 102 -0.12 -22.43 -5.50
C ARG A 102 -1.25 -22.16 -6.49
N GLY A 103 -0.94 -21.68 -7.68
CA GLY A 103 -1.94 -21.24 -8.67
C GLY A 103 -2.63 -19.92 -8.28
N THR A 104 -2.38 -19.39 -7.09
CA THR A 104 -2.87 -18.09 -6.59
C THR A 104 -1.73 -17.32 -5.94
N ILE A 105 -1.90 -15.99 -5.83
CA ILE A 105 -1.02 -15.13 -5.07
C ILE A 105 -1.82 -14.27 -4.10
N GLN A 106 -1.39 -14.23 -2.85
CA GLN A 106 -1.98 -13.38 -1.84
C GLN A 106 -1.22 -12.06 -1.76
N LEU A 107 -1.93 -10.94 -1.84
CA LEU A 107 -1.37 -9.59 -1.74
C LEU A 107 -2.08 -8.84 -0.64
N VAL A 108 -1.31 -8.12 0.16
CA VAL A 108 -1.84 -7.17 1.13
C VAL A 108 -1.46 -5.79 0.64
N VAL A 109 -2.47 -4.93 0.45
CA VAL A 109 -2.28 -3.56 -0.02
C VAL A 109 -2.88 -2.54 0.93
N LEU A 110 -2.30 -1.34 0.94
CA LEU A 110 -2.90 -0.16 1.55
C LEU A 110 -3.49 0.73 0.46
N ARG A 111 -4.78 1.04 0.60
CA ARG A 111 -5.53 1.94 -0.29
C ARG A 111 -6.04 3.13 0.52
N LEU A 112 -6.02 4.33 -0.07
CA LEU A 112 -6.69 5.48 0.53
C LEU A 112 -8.21 5.25 0.47
N ALA A 113 -8.87 5.20 1.63
CA ALA A 113 -10.32 5.07 1.68
C ALA A 113 -10.93 6.32 1.04
N HIS A 114 -11.64 6.15 -0.09
CA HIS A 114 -12.21 7.26 -0.86
C HIS A 114 -13.22 8.11 -0.06
N SER A 115 -13.73 7.59 1.06
CA SER A 115 -14.56 8.32 2.03
C SER A 115 -13.79 9.36 2.88
N SER A 116 -12.46 9.31 2.93
CA SER A 116 -11.63 10.24 3.73
C SER A 116 -11.40 11.61 3.08
N LEU A 117 -11.58 11.74 1.76
CA LEU A 117 -11.52 13.04 1.08
C LEU A 117 -12.69 13.96 1.44
N ALA A 118 -13.76 13.42 2.05
CA ALA A 118 -14.84 14.22 2.59
C ALA A 118 -14.50 14.89 3.94
N LEU A 119 -13.50 14.38 4.68
CA LEU A 119 -13.16 14.88 6.03
C LEU A 119 -11.88 15.71 6.09
N ALA A 120 -10.95 15.54 5.13
CA ALA A 120 -9.72 16.35 5.09
C ALA A 120 -9.93 17.82 4.68
N ARG A 121 -11.16 18.25 4.33
CA ARG A 121 -11.50 19.64 4.01
C ARG A 121 -12.06 20.44 5.20
N LEU A 122 -12.10 19.89 6.41
CA LEU A 122 -12.65 20.56 7.59
C LEU A 122 -11.70 20.57 8.81
N VAL A 123 -10.43 20.89 8.59
CA VAL A 123 -9.63 21.52 9.66
C VAL A 123 -9.58 23.02 9.37
N PRO A 124 -10.42 23.86 9.99
CA PRO A 124 -10.11 25.28 10.03
C PRO A 124 -8.78 25.42 10.78
N LEU A 125 -7.83 26.07 10.12
CA LEU A 125 -6.62 26.60 10.76
C LEU A 125 -7.06 27.43 11.96
N ARG A 126 -7.05 26.85 13.17
CA ARG A 126 -7.07 27.65 14.39
C ARG A 126 -5.67 28.25 14.53
N ALA A 127 -5.53 29.43 13.94
CA ALA A 127 -4.58 30.42 14.38
C ALA A 127 -4.78 30.68 15.87
N CYS A 128 -3.95 30.07 16.72
CA CYS A 128 -3.65 30.64 18.02
C CYS A 128 -2.46 31.58 17.82
N THR A 129 -2.75 32.77 17.30
CA THR A 129 -2.06 33.96 17.81
C THR A 129 -2.34 33.98 19.31
N HIS A 130 -1.31 34.05 20.14
CA HIS A 130 -1.15 35.10 21.13
C HIS A 130 0.29 35.03 21.65
N LYS A 131 1.05 35.98 21.13
CA LYS A 131 2.43 36.28 21.46
C LYS A 131 2.40 37.15 22.73
N PHE A 132 3.32 36.82 23.65
CA PHE A 132 4.00 37.72 24.59
C PHE A 132 3.28 38.21 25.88
N SER A 133 3.79 37.68 26.99
CA SER A 133 4.46 38.40 28.09
C SER A 133 3.91 39.77 28.52
N LEU A 134 3.44 39.86 29.77
CA LEU A 134 4.12 40.72 30.74
C LEU A 134 3.87 40.28 32.19
N LEU A 135 4.97 39.92 32.85
CA LEU A 135 5.18 39.90 34.29
C LEU A 135 5.33 41.35 34.78
N VAL A 136 4.50 41.82 35.73
CA VAL A 136 4.95 42.77 36.77
C VAL A 136 4.16 42.52 38.06
N ARG A 137 4.92 42.32 39.15
CA ARG A 137 4.50 42.30 40.55
C ARG A 137 4.03 43.69 41.01
N GLY A 138 2.99 43.73 41.83
CA GLY A 138 2.60 44.89 42.65
C GLY A 138 1.70 44.43 43.77
#